data_AF-A0A534P1B4-F1
#
_entry.id   AF-A0A534P1B4-F1
#
_cell.length_a   1.000
_cell.length_b   1.000
_cell.length_c   1.000
_cell.angle_alpha   90.00
_cell.angle_beta   90.00
_cell.angle_gamma   90.00
#
_symmetry.space_group_name_H-M   'P 1'
#
loop_
_entity.id
_entity.type
_entity.pdbx_description
1 polymer ?
#
loop_
_entity_poly.entity_id
_entity_poly.type
_entity_poly.pdbx_seq_one_letter_code
_entity_poly.pdbx_strand_id
1 'polypeptide(L)'
;MSRPSAVSKLALLRQRFASMEQFRAHLVSAEGTLLLFFRDPALPLTIGAEALIEVAFDDSEDTRVMRAVAFSRAEGQGIWLAMPSARFAREVREGALKERKGRRLGSDRVVKLRRQGGSEHLVMLADVSLGGVRISGGLPASVATQDLVELRLSSPEPGEPLDAIAGRVAWRDDTDVGIEIDRTKPASRAAITRLFQSLEERWRKAREVRHLDLCCRDGKRLDPIPPRVRVEGKRDAAIEQEQA
;
A
#
# COMPACT_ATOMS: atom_id res chain seq x y z
N MET A 1 17.69 13.10 27.39
CA MET A 1 18.22 13.09 26.01
C MET A 1 17.21 12.40 25.11
N SER A 2 16.36 13.19 24.44
CA SER A 2 15.35 12.64 23.52
C SER A 2 16.01 12.30 22.19
N ARG A 3 15.93 11.02 21.79
CA ARG A 3 16.26 10.61 20.42
C ARG A 3 15.31 11.33 19.46
N PRO A 4 15.78 11.94 18.36
CA PRO A 4 14.89 12.26 17.27
C PRO A 4 14.37 10.93 16.71
N SER A 5 13.07 10.67 16.88
CA SER A 5 12.36 9.64 16.13
C SER A 5 12.37 10.08 14.67
N ALA A 6 13.43 9.75 13.94
CA ALA A 6 13.39 9.78 12.49
C ALA A 6 12.32 8.77 12.08
N VAL A 7 11.13 9.27 11.72
CA VAL A 7 10.14 8.46 11.04
C VAL A 7 10.83 7.91 9.80
N SER A 8 11.18 6.62 9.82
CA SER A 8 11.79 5.95 8.67
C SER A 8 10.87 6.16 7.49
N LYS A 9 11.31 6.94 6.49
CA LYS A 9 10.52 7.21 5.30
C LYS A 9 10.44 5.91 4.52
N LEU A 10 9.23 5.39 4.31
CA LEU A 10 9.05 4.13 3.59
C LEU A 10 9.71 4.20 2.22
N ALA A 11 10.40 3.13 1.85
CA ALA A 11 10.92 2.99 0.50
C ALA A 11 9.76 3.03 -0.50
N LEU A 12 9.89 3.82 -1.57
CA LEU A 12 8.93 3.86 -2.65
C LEU A 12 9.44 3.04 -3.82
N LEU A 13 8.71 1.99 -4.17
CA LEU A 13 9.05 1.05 -5.22
C LEU A 13 7.98 1.11 -6.31
N ARG A 14 8.39 1.17 -7.58
CA ARG A 14 7.47 1.04 -8.71
C ARG A 14 7.84 -0.18 -9.53
N GLN A 15 6.86 -1.02 -9.84
CA GLN A 15 7.04 -2.13 -10.77
C GLN A 15 6.04 -2.02 -11.91
N ARG A 16 6.55 -1.96 -13.14
CA ARG A 16 5.71 -1.91 -14.34
C ARG A 16 5.56 -3.29 -14.96
N PHE A 17 4.32 -3.62 -15.30
CA PHE A 17 3.95 -4.79 -16.10
C PHE A 17 3.28 -4.33 -17.39
N ALA A 18 3.27 -5.19 -18.40
CA ALA A 18 2.54 -4.92 -19.64
C ALA A 18 1.03 -4.81 -19.38
N SER A 19 0.47 -5.68 -18.54
CA SER A 19 -0.96 -5.76 -18.25
C SER A 19 -1.25 -6.28 -16.83
N MET A 20 -2.51 -6.12 -16.39
CA MET A 20 -3.02 -6.68 -15.14
C MET A 20 -2.88 -8.22 -15.08
N GLU A 21 -3.08 -8.89 -16.21
CA GLU A 21 -2.96 -10.35 -16.29
C GLU A 21 -1.51 -10.80 -16.04
N GLN A 22 -0.54 -10.13 -16.66
CA GLN A 22 0.88 -10.41 -16.44
C GLN A 22 1.25 -10.21 -14.96
N PHE A 23 0.78 -9.13 -14.35
CA PHE A 23 0.99 -8.91 -12.93
C PHE A 23 0.40 -10.02 -12.05
N ARG A 24 -0.85 -10.45 -12.31
CA ARG A 24 -1.47 -11.56 -11.56
C ARG A 24 -0.66 -12.84 -11.65
N ALA A 25 -0.06 -13.14 -12.81
CA ALA A 25 0.81 -14.30 -13.00
C ALA A 25 2.09 -14.23 -12.14
N HIS A 26 2.53 -13.04 -11.74
CA HIS A 26 3.71 -12.84 -10.89
C HIS A 26 3.41 -12.82 -9.38
N LEU A 27 2.15 -12.82 -9.00
CA LEU A 27 1.77 -12.94 -7.60
C LEU A 27 1.83 -14.40 -7.16
N VAL A 28 2.51 -14.64 -6.04
CA VAL A 28 2.57 -15.95 -5.40
C VAL A 28 1.81 -15.87 -4.08
N SER A 29 0.81 -16.73 -3.89
CA SER A 29 0.15 -16.88 -2.59
C SER A 29 0.84 -17.98 -1.79
N ALA A 30 1.32 -17.63 -0.60
CA ALA A 30 1.87 -18.57 0.38
C ALA A 30 1.23 -18.29 1.73
N GLU A 31 0.43 -19.24 2.22
CA GLU A 31 -0.20 -19.20 3.55
C GLU A 31 -0.97 -17.90 3.85
N GLY A 32 -1.73 -17.40 2.86
CA GLY A 32 -2.53 -16.18 3.01
C GLY A 32 -1.75 -14.87 2.83
N THR A 33 -0.42 -14.96 2.65
CA THR A 33 0.42 -13.82 2.27
C THR A 33 0.63 -13.80 0.76
N LEU A 34 0.53 -12.63 0.14
CA LEU A 34 0.93 -12.44 -1.24
C LEU A 34 2.39 -12.00 -1.33
N LEU A 35 3.14 -12.68 -2.18
CA LEU A 35 4.52 -12.36 -2.50
C LEU A 35 4.62 -11.81 -3.92
N LEU A 36 5.45 -10.80 -4.10
CA LEU A 36 5.83 -10.25 -5.39
C LEU A 36 7.35 -10.09 -5.44
N PHE A 37 7.98 -10.54 -6.53
CA PHE A 37 9.41 -10.37 -6.71
C PHE A 37 9.75 -9.03 -7.35
N PHE A 38 10.59 -8.25 -6.68
CA PHE A 38 11.12 -6.99 -7.16
C PHE A 38 12.58 -7.19 -7.61
N ARG A 39 12.79 -7.24 -8.93
CA ARG A 39 14.06 -7.58 -9.56
C ARG A 39 15.02 -6.40 -9.62
N ASP A 40 15.67 -6.11 -8.50
CA ASP A 40 16.75 -5.13 -8.42
C ASP A 40 17.83 -5.61 -7.44
N PRO A 41 18.93 -6.20 -7.95
CA PRO A 41 20.02 -6.69 -7.12
C PRO A 41 20.67 -5.60 -6.26
N ALA A 42 20.65 -4.35 -6.74
CA ALA A 42 21.27 -3.20 -6.08
C ALA A 42 20.30 -2.48 -5.12
N LEU A 43 19.10 -3.00 -4.89
CA LEU A 43 18.11 -2.36 -4.01
C LEU A 43 18.61 -2.36 -2.55
N PRO A 44 18.83 -1.18 -1.93
CA PRO A 44 19.34 -1.05 -0.58
C PRO A 44 18.20 -1.19 0.46
N LEU A 45 17.36 -2.23 0.34
CA LEU A 45 16.24 -2.50 1.24
C LEU A 45 16.54 -3.72 2.13
N THR A 46 16.65 -3.49 3.44
CA THR A 46 16.93 -4.54 4.43
C THR A 46 15.70 -5.44 4.63
N ILE A 47 15.91 -6.72 4.91
CA ILE A 47 14.82 -7.64 5.30
C ILE A 47 14.09 -7.11 6.55
N GLY A 48 12.77 -7.22 6.55
CA GLY A 48 11.87 -6.65 7.56
C GLY A 48 11.53 -5.18 7.34
N ALA A 49 12.21 -4.46 6.44
CA ALA A 49 11.88 -3.07 6.15
C ALA A 49 10.54 -2.94 5.40
N GLU A 50 9.75 -1.96 5.81
CA GLU A 50 8.50 -1.61 5.13
C GLU A 50 8.77 -0.78 3.86
N ALA A 51 7.93 -0.99 2.85
CA ALA A 51 7.92 -0.26 1.60
C ALA A 51 6.47 -0.01 1.13
N LEU A 52 6.31 1.00 0.28
CA LEU A 52 5.12 1.15 -0.57
C LEU A 52 5.50 0.74 -1.98
N ILE A 53 4.69 -0.14 -2.56
CA ILE A 53 4.86 -0.57 -3.95
C ILE A 53 3.68 -0.11 -4.80
N GLU A 54 3.99 0.66 -5.84
CA GLU A 54 3.07 1.00 -6.94
C GLU A 54 3.30 0.00 -8.09
N VAL A 55 2.26 -0.74 -8.45
CA VAL A 55 2.20 -1.55 -9.65
C VAL A 55 1.45 -0.76 -10.70
N ALA A 56 2.11 -0.53 -11.84
CA ALA A 56 1.56 0.20 -12.98
C ALA A 56 1.57 -0.68 -14.22
N PHE A 57 0.69 -0.35 -15.17
CA PHE A 57 0.51 -1.11 -16.40
C PHE A 57 0.82 -0.23 -17.62
N ASP A 58 1.35 -0.82 -18.68
CA ASP A 58 1.64 -0.06 -19.91
C ASP A 58 0.37 0.17 -20.76
N ASP A 59 -0.64 -0.70 -20.61
CA ASP A 59 -1.93 -0.61 -21.30
C ASP A 59 -2.99 0.22 -20.55
N SER A 60 -2.66 0.74 -19.36
CA SER A 60 -3.65 1.38 -18.48
C SER A 60 -3.04 2.42 -17.55
N GLU A 61 -3.78 3.50 -17.32
CA GLU A 61 -3.51 4.49 -16.26
C GLU A 61 -3.86 3.98 -14.86
N ASP A 62 -4.42 2.77 -14.78
CA ASP A 62 -4.73 2.14 -13.50
C ASP A 62 -3.45 1.75 -12.75
N THR A 63 -3.45 1.96 -11.44
CA THR A 63 -2.36 1.57 -10.57
C THR A 63 -2.87 0.81 -9.35
N ARG A 64 -2.06 -0.10 -8.84
CA ARG A 64 -2.28 -0.76 -7.55
C ARG A 64 -1.21 -0.32 -6.59
N VAL A 65 -1.61 0.06 -5.39
CA VAL A 65 -0.67 0.44 -4.34
C VAL A 65 -0.90 -0.44 -3.13
N MET A 66 0.18 -1.09 -2.69
CA MET A 66 0.20 -1.92 -1.50
C MET A 66 1.32 -1.48 -0.56
N ARG A 67 1.09 -1.66 0.74
CA ARG A 67 2.17 -1.80 1.70
C ARG A 67 2.80 -3.18 1.53
N ALA A 68 4.11 -3.21 1.61
CA ALA A 68 4.88 -4.43 1.56
C ALA A 68 6.00 -4.42 2.61
N VAL A 69 6.47 -5.62 2.94
CA VAL A 69 7.63 -5.85 3.80
C VAL A 69 8.66 -6.61 2.98
N ALA A 70 9.91 -6.17 3.03
CA ALA A 70 11.04 -6.90 2.49
C ALA A 70 11.15 -8.27 3.19
N PHE A 71 10.80 -9.35 2.49
CA PHE A 71 10.62 -10.67 3.11
C PHE A 71 11.85 -11.55 3.01
N SER A 72 12.39 -11.72 1.81
CA SER A 72 13.63 -12.47 1.60
C SER A 72 14.39 -11.95 0.40
N ARG A 73 15.71 -12.18 0.37
CA ARG A 73 16.58 -11.77 -0.72
C ARG A 73 16.89 -12.97 -1.60
N ALA A 74 16.72 -12.81 -2.91
CA ALA A 74 17.26 -13.75 -3.89
C ALA A 74 18.61 -13.21 -4.33
N GLU A 75 19.69 -13.89 -3.93
CA GLU A 75 21.06 -13.43 -4.12
C GLU A 75 21.35 -13.10 -5.59
N GLY A 76 21.95 -11.93 -5.82
CA GLY A 76 22.25 -11.42 -7.16
C GLY A 76 21.06 -11.05 -8.04
N GLN A 77 19.81 -11.19 -7.57
CA GLN A 77 18.62 -11.01 -8.42
C GLN A 77 17.66 -9.93 -7.91
N GLY A 78 17.43 -9.83 -6.60
CA GLY A 78 16.46 -8.89 -6.05
C GLY A 78 15.83 -9.36 -4.74
N ILE A 79 14.61 -8.88 -4.47
CA ILE A 79 13.93 -9.08 -3.19
C ILE A 79 12.50 -9.57 -3.37
N TRP A 80 12.08 -10.49 -2.52
CA TRP A 80 10.69 -10.85 -2.34
C TRP A 80 10.03 -9.88 -1.39
N LEU A 81 8.91 -9.31 -1.83
CA LEU A 81 8.08 -8.40 -1.06
C LEU A 81 6.83 -9.13 -0.59
N ALA A 82 6.60 -9.16 0.72
CA ALA A 82 5.38 -9.70 1.32
C ALA A 82 4.34 -8.59 1.49
N MET A 83 3.13 -8.81 1.00
CA MET A 83 2.00 -7.89 1.11
C MET A 83 0.94 -8.49 2.04
N PRO A 84 0.86 -8.04 3.30
CA PRO A 84 -0.07 -8.58 4.30
C PRO A 84 -1.49 -8.04 4.14
N SER A 85 -1.99 -7.92 2.90
CA SER A 85 -3.35 -7.42 2.63
C SER A 85 -4.29 -8.58 2.32
N ALA A 86 -5.10 -8.98 3.31
CA ALA A 86 -6.11 -10.02 3.15
C ALA A 86 -7.12 -9.68 2.04
N ARG A 87 -7.50 -8.40 1.92
CA ARG A 87 -8.35 -7.91 0.83
C ARG A 87 -7.70 -8.10 -0.52
N PHE A 88 -6.47 -7.63 -0.70
CA PHE A 88 -5.80 -7.74 -2.00
C PHE A 88 -5.56 -9.20 -2.37
N ALA A 89 -5.19 -10.03 -1.40
CA ALA A 89 -5.10 -11.49 -1.56
C ALA A 89 -6.42 -12.12 -2.03
N ARG A 90 -7.54 -11.69 -1.45
CA ARG A 90 -8.88 -12.12 -1.86
C ARG A 90 -9.23 -11.64 -3.27
N GLU A 91 -9.05 -10.35 -3.57
CA GLU A 91 -9.34 -9.77 -4.89
C GLU A 91 -8.54 -10.45 -6.01
N VAL A 92 -7.27 -10.79 -5.75
CA VAL A 92 -6.43 -11.56 -6.68
C VAL A 92 -6.98 -12.96 -6.89
N ARG A 93 -7.31 -13.68 -5.80
CA ARG A 93 -7.83 -15.06 -5.84
C ARG A 93 -9.17 -15.16 -6.56
N GLU A 94 -10.05 -14.18 -6.35
CA GLU A 94 -11.40 -14.14 -6.92
C GLU A 94 -11.42 -13.53 -8.34
N GLY A 95 -10.28 -13.09 -8.87
CA GLY A 95 -10.22 -12.36 -10.14
C GLY A 95 -10.95 -11.02 -10.10
N ALA A 96 -11.29 -10.53 -8.90
CA ALA A 96 -12.13 -9.37 -8.65
C ALA A 96 -11.37 -8.02 -8.67
N LEU A 97 -10.10 -8.01 -9.10
CA LEU A 97 -9.35 -6.77 -9.34
C LEU A 97 -9.99 -6.01 -10.51
N LYS A 98 -10.97 -5.15 -10.19
CA LYS A 98 -11.65 -4.27 -11.15
C LYS A 98 -10.74 -3.14 -11.58
N GLU A 99 -10.81 -2.78 -12.86
CA GLU A 99 -10.19 -1.56 -13.39
C GLU A 99 -10.72 -0.31 -12.67
N ARG A 100 -9.84 0.66 -12.46
CA ARG A 100 -10.21 1.95 -11.85
C ARG A 100 -10.09 3.07 -12.86
N LYS A 101 -10.98 4.08 -12.71
CA LYS A 101 -10.91 5.33 -13.46
C LYS A 101 -9.89 6.26 -12.80
N GLY A 102 -8.61 6.09 -13.17
CA GLY A 102 -7.52 6.99 -12.84
C GLY A 102 -6.55 6.50 -11.77
N ARG A 103 -5.34 7.04 -11.84
CA ARG A 103 -4.18 6.70 -11.01
C ARG A 103 -4.43 6.95 -9.52
N ARG A 104 -3.90 6.05 -8.69
CA ARG A 104 -3.82 6.20 -7.24
C ARG A 104 -2.39 6.15 -6.76
N LEU A 105 -2.04 7.06 -5.86
CA LEU A 105 -0.71 7.18 -5.28
C LEU A 105 -0.71 6.69 -3.84
N GLY A 106 0.23 5.83 -3.50
CA GLY A 106 0.39 5.35 -2.12
C GLY A 106 0.83 6.43 -1.18
N SER A 107 0.44 6.30 0.08
CA SER A 107 0.81 7.23 1.13
C SER A 107 1.12 6.48 2.44
N ASP A 108 1.92 7.13 3.26
CA ASP A 108 2.25 6.75 4.62
C ASP A 108 1.98 7.90 5.60
N ARG A 109 1.17 8.87 5.17
CA ARG A 109 0.82 10.04 5.97
C ARG A 109 -0.26 9.69 6.97
N VAL A 110 -0.16 10.24 8.18
CA VAL A 110 -1.21 10.14 9.20
C VAL A 110 -2.20 11.29 8.98
N VAL A 111 -3.48 10.98 8.91
CA VAL A 111 -4.56 11.98 8.82
C VAL A 111 -5.46 11.91 10.05
N LYS A 112 -5.94 13.08 10.46
CA LYS A 112 -7.05 13.25 11.38
C LYS A 112 -8.35 13.09 10.59
N LEU A 113 -9.12 12.08 10.93
CA LEU A 113 -10.49 11.87 10.46
C LEU A 113 -11.46 12.44 11.49
N ARG A 114 -12.18 13.49 11.13
CA ARG A 114 -13.24 14.09 11.94
C ARG A 114 -14.60 13.71 11.37
N ARG A 115 -15.51 13.23 12.23
CA ARG A 115 -16.91 12.95 11.87
C ARG A 115 -17.80 14.15 12.18
N GLN A 116 -18.97 14.21 11.56
CA GLN A 116 -19.96 15.27 11.86
C GLN A 116 -20.37 15.33 13.35
N GLY A 117 -20.36 14.20 14.05
CA GLY A 117 -20.61 14.14 15.50
C GLY A 117 -19.46 14.65 16.39
N GLY A 118 -18.36 15.14 15.80
CA GLY A 118 -17.24 15.76 16.51
C GLY A 118 -16.12 14.81 16.94
N SER A 119 -16.31 13.49 16.84
CA SER A 119 -15.24 12.51 17.13
C SER A 119 -14.10 12.62 16.12
N GLU A 120 -12.86 12.60 16.61
CA GLU A 120 -11.63 12.66 15.82
C GLU A 120 -10.79 11.38 16.02
N HIS A 121 -10.26 10.84 14.93
CA HIS A 121 -9.40 9.65 14.92
C HIS A 121 -8.15 9.88 14.09
N LEU A 122 -7.01 9.38 14.55
CA LEU A 122 -5.79 9.32 13.74
C LEU A 122 -5.79 8.01 12.95
N VAL A 123 -5.64 8.12 11.64
CA VAL A 123 -5.67 6.98 10.73
C VAL A 123 -4.57 7.10 9.67
N MET A 124 -4.19 5.98 9.09
CA MET A 124 -3.21 5.96 8.02
C MET A 124 -3.86 6.22 6.67
N LEU A 125 -3.39 7.24 5.96
CA LEU A 125 -3.73 7.45 4.56
C LEU A 125 -2.99 6.42 3.72
N ALA A 126 -3.69 5.42 3.20
CA ALA A 126 -3.10 4.32 2.45
C ALA A 126 -2.82 4.71 0.99
N ASP A 127 -3.80 5.36 0.33
CA ASP A 127 -3.62 5.89 -1.02
C ASP A 127 -4.62 7.02 -1.36
N VAL A 128 -4.29 7.76 -2.42
CA VAL A 128 -4.99 8.97 -2.85
C VAL A 128 -5.21 8.95 -4.37
N SER A 129 -6.42 9.28 -4.80
CA SER A 129 -6.74 9.79 -6.14
C SER A 129 -7.34 11.19 -6.02
N LEU A 130 -7.52 11.87 -7.15
CA LEU A 130 -8.28 13.12 -7.20
C LEU A 130 -9.76 12.95 -6.81
N GLY A 131 -10.33 11.74 -6.92
CA GLY A 131 -11.75 11.48 -6.62
C GLY A 131 -12.01 10.89 -5.23
N GLY A 132 -11.00 10.34 -4.57
CA GLY A 132 -11.19 9.59 -3.34
C GLY A 132 -9.88 9.18 -2.69
N VAL A 133 -9.97 8.87 -1.40
CA VAL A 133 -8.85 8.34 -0.62
C VAL A 133 -9.20 6.98 -0.03
N ARG A 134 -8.17 6.21 0.31
CA ARG A 134 -8.30 5.04 1.16
C ARG A 134 -7.55 5.29 2.45
N ILE A 135 -8.22 5.04 3.56
CA ILE A 135 -7.63 5.08 4.89
C ILE A 135 -7.63 3.69 5.50
N SER A 136 -6.67 3.44 6.39
CA SER A 136 -6.41 2.16 7.04
C SER A 136 -6.01 2.40 8.49
N GLY A 137 -6.09 1.36 9.31
CA GLY A 137 -5.58 1.37 10.68
C GLY A 137 -6.60 1.81 11.73
N GLY A 138 -7.26 0.82 12.35
CA GLY A 138 -7.94 0.99 13.64
C GLY A 138 -9.15 1.91 13.65
N LEU A 139 -9.90 1.98 12.55
CA LEU A 139 -11.13 2.76 12.51
C LEU A 139 -12.17 2.17 13.47
N PRO A 140 -12.88 3.01 14.24
CA PRO A 140 -13.97 2.53 15.07
C PRO A 140 -15.05 1.84 14.23
N ALA A 141 -15.63 0.77 14.77
CA ALA A 141 -16.77 0.09 14.15
C ALA A 141 -17.96 1.02 13.87
N SER A 142 -18.02 2.17 14.55
CA SER A 142 -19.07 3.18 14.42
C SER A 142 -18.98 4.03 13.14
N VAL A 143 -17.91 3.94 12.35
CA VAL A 143 -17.83 4.60 11.03
C VAL A 143 -18.67 3.83 10.02
N ALA A 144 -19.78 4.42 9.57
CA ALA A 144 -20.71 3.79 8.66
C ALA A 144 -20.53 4.28 7.22
N THR A 145 -21.00 3.49 6.25
CA THR A 145 -21.16 3.97 4.88
C THR A 145 -22.10 5.17 4.85
N GLN A 146 -21.84 6.10 3.93
CA GLN A 146 -22.54 7.38 3.78
C GLN A 146 -22.24 8.44 4.86
N ASP A 147 -21.47 8.12 5.90
CA ASP A 147 -21.01 9.10 6.90
C ASP A 147 -20.26 10.24 6.23
N LEU A 148 -20.58 11.47 6.65
CA LEU A 148 -19.86 12.67 6.25
C LEU A 148 -18.66 12.88 7.17
N VAL A 149 -17.50 13.09 6.55
CA VAL A 149 -16.21 13.16 7.23
C VAL A 149 -15.35 14.29 6.67
N GLU A 150 -14.42 14.74 7.49
CA GLU A 150 -13.35 15.67 7.14
C GLU A 150 -12.00 15.04 7.44
N LEU A 151 -11.06 15.19 6.50
CA LEU A 151 -9.70 14.69 6.62
C LEU A 151 -8.73 15.88 6.70
N ARG A 152 -7.79 15.82 7.63
CA ARG A 152 -6.68 16.79 7.70
C ARG A 152 -5.37 16.05 7.93
N LEU A 153 -4.31 16.45 7.24
CA LEU A 153 -2.96 15.93 7.52
C LEU A 153 -2.57 16.26 8.96
N SER A 154 -2.07 15.27 9.70
CA SER A 154 -1.72 15.46 11.12
C SER A 154 -0.44 16.29 11.28
N SER A 155 0.45 16.24 10.28
CA SER A 155 1.74 16.94 10.28
C SER A 155 2.13 17.35 8.85
N PRO A 156 1.43 18.33 8.25
CA PRO A 156 1.65 18.73 6.87
C PRO A 156 3.07 19.26 6.62
N GLU A 157 3.66 18.90 5.49
CA GLU A 157 4.93 19.41 4.98
C GLU A 157 4.70 20.65 4.08
N PRO A 158 5.73 21.49 3.82
CA PRO A 158 5.60 22.61 2.88
C PRO A 158 5.05 22.16 1.52
N GLY A 159 4.01 22.84 1.04
CA GLY A 159 3.31 22.50 -0.21
C GLY A 159 2.13 21.53 -0.06
N GLU A 160 2.00 20.85 1.09
CA GLU A 160 0.83 20.03 1.40
C GLU A 160 -0.36 20.87 1.90
N PRO A 161 -1.60 20.39 1.75
CA PRO A 161 -2.77 21.13 2.20
C PRO A 161 -2.87 21.22 3.74
N LEU A 162 -3.19 22.42 4.22
CA LEU A 162 -3.59 22.67 5.62
C LEU A 162 -5.12 22.57 5.80
N ASP A 163 -5.86 22.80 4.73
CA ASP A 163 -7.32 22.78 4.70
C ASP A 163 -7.87 21.36 4.85
N ALA A 164 -9.06 21.27 5.43
CA ALA A 164 -9.77 20.00 5.55
C ALA A 164 -10.31 19.55 4.19
N ILE A 165 -10.18 18.25 3.90
CA ILE A 165 -10.75 17.60 2.74
C ILE A 165 -12.06 16.95 3.18
N ALA A 166 -13.19 17.52 2.77
CA ALA A 166 -14.50 16.96 3.05
C ALA A 166 -14.78 15.78 2.11
N GLY A 167 -15.47 14.78 2.63
CA GLY A 167 -15.86 13.61 1.85
C GLY A 167 -16.95 12.79 2.51
N ARG A 168 -17.26 11.67 1.87
CA ARG A 168 -18.26 10.71 2.32
C ARG A 168 -17.67 9.30 2.31
N VAL A 169 -17.97 8.51 3.33
CA VAL A 169 -17.59 7.09 3.35
C VAL A 169 -18.36 6.35 2.24
N ALA A 170 -17.64 5.90 1.21
CA ALA A 170 -18.22 5.20 0.06
C ALA A 170 -18.34 3.69 0.32
N TRP A 171 -17.35 3.11 1.00
CA TRP A 171 -17.33 1.70 1.36
C TRP A 171 -16.44 1.49 2.58
N ARG A 172 -16.63 0.36 3.26
CA ARG A 172 -15.75 -0.12 4.34
C ARG A 172 -15.59 -1.63 4.26
N ASP A 173 -14.44 -2.10 4.70
CA ASP A 173 -14.20 -3.50 5.06
C ASP A 173 -13.59 -3.57 6.47
N ASP A 174 -13.09 -4.74 6.87
CA ASP A 174 -12.54 -4.96 8.23
C ASP A 174 -11.25 -4.18 8.48
N THR A 175 -10.56 -3.75 7.43
CA THR A 175 -9.20 -3.18 7.51
C THR A 175 -9.12 -1.75 6.96
N ASP A 176 -9.90 -1.45 5.93
CA ASP A 176 -9.81 -0.25 5.14
C ASP A 176 -11.17 0.44 5.00
N VAL A 177 -11.13 1.75 4.81
CA VAL A 177 -12.28 2.57 4.45
C VAL A 177 -11.96 3.42 3.22
N GLY A 178 -12.89 3.42 2.27
CA GLY A 178 -12.86 4.29 1.11
C GLY A 178 -13.70 5.52 1.32
N ILE A 179 -13.11 6.69 1.11
CA ILE A 179 -13.79 7.98 1.19
C ILE A 179 -13.81 8.60 -0.21
N GLU A 180 -15.01 8.94 -0.68
CA GLU A 180 -15.21 9.76 -1.86
C GLU A 180 -15.10 11.24 -1.48
N ILE A 181 -14.27 12.00 -2.20
CA ILE A 181 -14.04 13.41 -1.90
C ILE A 181 -15.20 14.25 -2.45
N ASP A 182 -15.70 15.20 -1.63
CA ASP A 182 -16.68 16.17 -2.07
C ASP A 182 -16.03 17.22 -3.00
N ARG A 183 -16.08 16.95 -4.30
CA ARG A 183 -15.50 17.81 -5.33
C ARG A 183 -16.32 19.05 -5.65
N THR A 184 -17.54 19.15 -5.12
CA THR A 184 -18.38 20.35 -5.30
C THR A 184 -17.85 21.51 -4.43
N LYS A 185 -17.19 21.19 -3.31
CA LYS A 185 -16.50 22.16 -2.44
C LYS A 185 -15.16 22.59 -3.05
N PRO A 186 -14.96 23.88 -3.39
CA PRO A 186 -13.70 24.36 -3.95
C PRO A 186 -12.49 24.10 -3.04
N ALA A 187 -12.63 24.27 -1.73
CA ALA A 187 -11.56 24.02 -0.76
C ALA A 187 -11.09 22.56 -0.77
N SER A 188 -12.02 21.60 -0.75
CA SER A 188 -11.69 20.18 -0.77
C SER A 188 -11.07 19.75 -2.10
N ARG A 189 -11.55 20.29 -3.22
CA ARG A 189 -10.95 20.08 -4.54
C ARG A 189 -9.52 20.64 -4.63
N ALA A 190 -9.26 21.83 -4.10
CA ALA A 190 -7.91 22.41 -4.08
C ALA A 190 -6.97 21.60 -3.18
N ALA A 191 -7.44 21.22 -1.99
CA ALA A 191 -6.67 20.48 -1.01
C ALA A 191 -6.28 19.07 -1.52
N ILE A 192 -7.22 18.29 -2.08
CA ILE A 192 -6.90 16.98 -2.64
C ILE A 192 -5.95 17.07 -3.83
N THR A 193 -6.06 18.13 -4.65
CA THR A 193 -5.16 18.35 -5.79
C THR A 193 -3.73 18.62 -5.31
N ARG A 194 -3.53 19.49 -4.31
CA ARG A 194 -2.20 19.75 -3.73
C ARG A 194 -1.60 18.50 -3.09
N LEU A 195 -2.40 17.73 -2.35
CA LEU A 195 -1.96 16.47 -1.76
C LEU A 195 -1.52 15.46 -2.84
N PHE A 196 -2.32 15.32 -3.90
CA PHE A 196 -1.99 14.42 -5.00
C PHE A 196 -0.69 14.84 -5.71
N GLN A 197 -0.52 16.14 -6.00
CA GLN A 197 0.71 16.69 -6.61
C GLN A 197 1.95 16.45 -5.75
N SER A 198 1.85 16.69 -4.44
CA SER A 198 2.96 16.42 -3.50
C SER A 198 3.33 14.93 -3.48
N LEU A 199 2.34 14.04 -3.46
CA LEU A 199 2.58 12.60 -3.56
C LEU A 199 3.20 12.24 -4.91
N GLU A 200 2.76 12.87 -6.01
CA GLU A 200 3.29 12.61 -7.34
C GLU A 200 4.78 12.97 -7.45
N GLU A 201 5.17 14.13 -6.92
CA GLU A 201 6.58 14.54 -6.83
C GLU A 201 7.41 13.57 -6.01
N ARG A 202 6.87 13.06 -4.90
CA ARG A 202 7.51 12.03 -4.08
C ARG A 202 7.68 10.72 -4.85
N TRP A 203 6.61 10.27 -5.53
CA TRP A 203 6.59 9.05 -6.32
C TRP A 203 7.43 9.14 -7.61
N ARG A 204 7.77 10.34 -8.09
CA ARG A 204 8.72 10.52 -9.19
C ARG A 204 10.13 10.03 -8.85
N LYS A 205 10.47 10.00 -7.56
CA LYS A 205 11.76 9.53 -7.03
C LYS A 205 11.73 8.05 -6.64
N ALA A 206 10.62 7.34 -6.88
CA ALA A 206 10.50 5.93 -6.57
C ALA A 206 11.52 5.10 -7.37
N ARG A 207 12.07 4.06 -6.75
CA ARG A 207 12.93 3.10 -7.44
C ARG A 207 12.06 2.27 -8.36
N GLU A 208 12.28 2.37 -9.67
CA GLU A 208 11.45 1.75 -10.68
C GLU A 208 12.15 0.56 -11.33
N VAL A 209 11.42 -0.56 -11.47
CA VAL A 209 11.80 -1.68 -12.34
C VAL A 209 10.69 -1.95 -13.34
N ARG A 210 11.07 -2.41 -14.52
CA ARG A 210 10.16 -2.92 -15.54
C ARG A 210 10.23 -4.44 -15.56
N HIS A 211 9.08 -5.07 -15.76
CA HIS A 211 9.01 -6.49 -16.06
C HIS A 211 9.87 -6.80 -17.30
N LEU A 212 10.59 -7.92 -17.29
CA LEU A 212 11.51 -8.29 -18.37
C LEU A 212 10.75 -8.80 -19.59
N ASP A 213 11.08 -8.33 -20.79
CA ASP A 213 10.44 -8.76 -22.05
C ASP A 213 10.56 -10.27 -22.33
N LEU A 214 11.62 -10.90 -21.81
CA LEU A 214 11.84 -12.36 -21.93
C LEU A 214 11.06 -13.17 -20.89
N CYS A 215 10.59 -12.53 -19.82
CA CYS A 215 9.80 -13.20 -18.80
C CYS A 215 8.36 -13.40 -19.30
N CYS A 216 7.70 -14.47 -18.85
CA CYS A 216 6.40 -14.95 -19.32
C CYS A 216 6.36 -15.51 -20.75
N ARG A 217 7.46 -15.46 -21.51
CA ARG A 217 7.55 -16.14 -22.80
C ARG A 217 7.37 -17.65 -22.60
N ASP A 218 6.55 -18.28 -23.45
CA ASP A 218 6.21 -19.70 -23.39
C ASP A 218 5.64 -20.14 -22.02
N GLY A 219 4.99 -19.23 -21.29
CA GLY A 219 4.42 -19.50 -19.97
C GLY A 219 5.45 -19.64 -18.84
N LYS A 220 6.73 -19.33 -19.08
CA LYS A 220 7.80 -19.44 -18.07
C LYS A 220 8.04 -18.12 -17.36
N ARG A 221 8.01 -18.15 -16.02
CA ARG A 221 8.42 -17.02 -15.16
C ARG A 221 9.89 -17.14 -14.85
N LEU A 222 10.61 -16.02 -14.97
CA LEU A 222 12.03 -15.93 -14.60
C LEU A 222 12.23 -15.57 -13.12
N ASP A 223 11.15 -15.41 -12.37
CA ASP A 223 11.23 -15.15 -10.94
C ASP A 223 11.94 -16.31 -10.22
N PRO A 224 12.74 -16.00 -9.18
CA PRO A 224 13.32 -17.04 -8.33
C PRO A 224 12.26 -17.96 -7.73
N ILE A 225 12.70 -19.06 -7.11
CA ILE A 225 11.78 -19.87 -6.31
C ILE A 225 11.27 -19.02 -5.14
N PRO A 226 9.94 -18.93 -4.91
CA PRO A 226 9.41 -18.16 -3.80
C PRO A 226 9.87 -18.78 -2.47
N PRO A 227 10.24 -17.96 -1.48
CA PRO A 227 10.62 -18.43 -0.16
C PRO A 227 9.44 -19.12 0.53
N ARG A 228 9.74 -20.09 1.40
CA ARG A 228 8.72 -20.65 2.30
C ARG A 228 8.36 -19.59 3.34
N VAL A 229 7.08 -19.27 3.46
CA VAL A 229 6.56 -18.49 4.58
C VAL A 229 6.55 -19.42 5.79
N ARG A 230 7.31 -19.11 6.84
CA ARG A 230 7.17 -19.79 8.13
C ARG A 230 6.34 -18.86 9.01
N VAL A 231 5.19 -19.33 9.49
CA VAL A 231 4.46 -18.65 10.56
C VAL A 231 5.29 -18.78 11.84
N GLU A 232 5.94 -17.69 12.26
CA GLU A 232 6.41 -17.61 13.66
C GLU A 232 5.18 -17.54 14.56
N GLY A 233 4.86 -18.67 15.17
CA GLY A 233 3.64 -18.88 15.92
C GLY A 233 3.73 -20.02 16.93
N LYS A 234 4.86 -20.14 17.62
CA LYS A 234 4.95 -20.63 19.00
C LYS A 234 6.30 -20.19 19.55
N ARG A 235 6.28 -19.33 20.57
CA ARG A 235 7.40 -19.22 21.50
C ARG A 235 7.63 -20.63 22.02
N ASP A 236 8.84 -21.15 21.86
CA ASP A 236 9.30 -22.30 22.63
C ASP A 236 9.35 -21.86 24.10
N ALA A 237 8.19 -21.97 24.77
CA ALA A 237 8.13 -22.04 26.20
C ALA A 237 8.75 -23.40 26.56
N ALA A 238 9.87 -23.31 27.27
CA ALA A 238 10.60 -24.42 27.85
C ALA A 238 9.66 -25.48 28.42
N ILE A 239 9.88 -26.72 28.02
CA ILE A 239 9.66 -27.88 28.88
C ILE A 239 11.04 -28.51 29.05
N GLU A 240 11.76 -28.04 30.08
CA GLU A 240 12.70 -28.89 30.79
C GLU A 240 11.87 -29.95 31.54
N GLN A 241 11.68 -31.09 30.87
CA GLN A 241 11.49 -32.42 31.46
C GLN A 241 12.06 -33.34 30.37
N GLU A 242 13.10 -34.15 30.56
CA GLU A 242 13.36 -35.04 31.68
C GLU A 242 14.64 -35.79 31.33
N GLN A 243 15.70 -35.73 32.15
CA GLN A 243 16.68 -36.82 32.28
C GLN A 243 17.30 -36.81 33.68
N ALA A 244 16.92 -37.84 34.44
CA ALA A 244 17.60 -38.48 35.59
C ALA A 244 17.79 -37.67 36.89
#